data_AF-A0A341ASG3-F1
#
_entry.id   AF-A0A341ASG3-F1
#
_cell.length_a   1.000
_cell.length_b   1.000
_cell.length_c   1.000
_cell.angle_alpha   90.00
_cell.angle_beta   90.00
_cell.angle_gamma   90.00
#
_symmetry.space_group_name_H-M   'P 1'
#
loop_
_entity.id
_entity.type
_entity.pdbx_description
1 polymer ?
#
loop_
_entity_poly.entity_id
_entity_poly.type
_entity_poly.pdbx_seq_one_letter_code
_entity_poly.pdbx_strand_id
1 'polypeptide(L)'
;MSPLVLTHPLFLSVCILAFPMYLLDFLGLRNRICKKSLPYFLARFTVMYNEQVASKKQELLSNLQEFAGPSGKLSLLELGCGTGPNFKFYPPGCRVTCIDPNPNFEKFLIKSIAENRHLQFEHFLVAAGEDLHQVADDSMDVVVCTLVLCSVKNQEQILQDVCRVQRPVNALNFMEHTAAKHSSWNFSSQQFLSLARHFLFETCQERARGVPAAVGRTLLVQ
;
A
#
# COMPACT_ATOMS: atom_id res chain seq x y z
N MET A 1 24.18 -50.35 0.33
CA MET A 1 23.19 -49.89 1.33
C MET A 1 22.86 -48.45 0.97
N SER A 2 21.70 -48.23 0.36
CA SER A 2 21.31 -46.95 -0.24
C SER A 2 20.50 -46.11 0.75
N PRO A 3 20.84 -44.84 1.03
CA PRO A 3 20.07 -43.99 1.93
C PRO A 3 19.15 -43.09 1.09
N LEU A 4 17.93 -43.54 0.78
CA LEU A 4 17.00 -42.75 -0.05
C LEU A 4 15.51 -42.94 0.32
N VAL A 5 15.18 -43.15 1.60
CA VAL A 5 13.79 -43.37 2.04
C VAL A 5 13.27 -42.34 3.04
N LEU A 6 14.11 -41.43 3.57
CA LEU A 6 13.72 -40.50 4.63
C LEU A 6 13.14 -39.14 4.17
N THR A 7 12.86 -38.94 2.88
CA THR A 7 12.33 -37.67 2.34
C THR A 7 10.83 -37.72 1.99
N HIS A 8 10.22 -38.90 1.99
CA HIS A 8 8.85 -39.13 1.49
C HIS A 8 7.69 -38.57 2.34
N PRO A 9 7.68 -38.70 3.68
CA PRO A 9 6.54 -38.21 4.48
C PRO A 9 6.54 -36.69 4.63
N LEU A 10 7.72 -36.07 4.66
CA LEU A 10 7.87 -34.61 4.69
C LEU A 10 7.35 -33.99 3.39
N PHE A 11 7.73 -34.59 2.25
CA PHE A 11 7.25 -34.19 0.93
C PHE A 11 5.73 -34.36 0.78
N LEU A 12 5.19 -35.51 1.22
CA LEU A 12 3.74 -35.75 1.19
C LEU A 12 2.97 -34.75 2.06
N SER A 13 3.52 -34.41 3.23
CA SER A 13 2.93 -33.41 4.14
C SER A 13 2.93 -32.01 3.52
N VAL A 14 4.02 -31.62 2.84
CA VAL A 14 4.09 -30.35 2.09
C VAL A 14 3.08 -30.34 0.94
N CYS A 15 2.93 -31.43 0.20
CA CYS A 15 1.93 -31.54 -0.87
C CYS A 15 0.50 -31.43 -0.34
N ILE A 16 0.17 -32.10 0.77
CA ILE A 16 -1.16 -32.05 1.39
C ILE A 16 -1.47 -30.63 1.92
N LEU A 17 -0.49 -29.96 2.52
CA LEU A 17 -0.65 -28.58 3.00
C LEU A 17 -0.77 -27.56 1.84
N ALA A 18 -0.11 -27.81 0.71
CA ALA A 18 -0.15 -26.93 -0.45
C ALA A 18 -1.35 -27.21 -1.37
N PHE A 19 -1.92 -28.42 -1.35
CA PHE A 19 -3.03 -28.83 -2.21
C PHE A 19 -4.26 -27.91 -2.15
N PRO A 20 -4.71 -27.44 -0.97
CA PRO A 20 -5.80 -26.46 -0.90
C PRO A 20 -5.49 -25.16 -1.64
N MET A 21 -4.25 -24.67 -1.59
CA MET A 21 -3.85 -23.46 -2.31
C MET A 21 -3.86 -23.69 -3.82
N TYR A 22 -3.31 -24.81 -4.30
CA TYR A 22 -3.35 -25.19 -5.71
C TYR A 22 -4.76 -25.46 -6.23
N LEU A 23 -5.64 -26.04 -5.39
CA LEU A 23 -7.03 -26.27 -5.73
C LEU A 23 -7.80 -24.95 -5.83
N LEU A 24 -7.58 -24.01 -4.90
CA LEU A 24 -8.16 -22.68 -4.96
C LEU A 24 -7.68 -21.89 -6.19
N ASP A 25 -6.43 -22.09 -6.62
CA ASP A 25 -5.91 -21.55 -7.88
C ASP A 25 -6.54 -22.17 -9.10
N PHE A 26 -6.60 -23.50 -9.15
CA PHE A 26 -7.21 -24.25 -10.25
C PHE A 26 -8.69 -23.86 -10.44
N LEU A 27 -9.40 -23.59 -9.34
CA LEU A 27 -10.79 -23.12 -9.37
C LEU A 27 -10.93 -21.60 -9.62
N GLY A 28 -9.82 -20.85 -9.74
CA GLY A 28 -9.83 -19.39 -9.90
C GLY A 28 -10.39 -18.62 -8.69
N LEU A 29 -10.57 -19.29 -7.55
CA LEU A 29 -11.16 -18.74 -6.34
C LEU A 29 -10.13 -18.10 -5.41
N ARG A 30 -8.84 -18.45 -5.54
CA ARG A 30 -7.75 -17.94 -4.69
C ARG A 30 -7.75 -16.42 -4.64
N ASN A 31 -7.64 -15.77 -5.79
CA ASN A 31 -7.56 -14.31 -5.88
C ASN A 31 -8.78 -13.62 -5.24
N ARG A 32 -9.98 -14.19 -5.45
CA ARG A 32 -11.24 -13.67 -4.89
C ARG A 32 -11.29 -13.78 -3.36
N ILE A 33 -10.84 -14.91 -2.81
CA ILE A 33 -10.78 -15.15 -1.36
C ILE A 33 -9.71 -14.28 -0.73
N CYS A 34 -8.51 -14.21 -1.30
CA CYS A 34 -7.42 -13.38 -0.82
C CYS A 34 -7.81 -11.90 -0.79
N LYS A 35 -8.40 -11.36 -1.86
CA LYS A 35 -8.88 -9.96 -1.90
C LYS A 35 -9.96 -9.66 -0.86
N LYS A 36 -10.83 -10.62 -0.55
CA LYS A 36 -11.86 -10.43 0.49
C LYS A 36 -11.31 -10.52 1.91
N SER A 37 -10.37 -11.43 2.16
CA SER A 37 -9.80 -11.67 3.49
C SER A 37 -8.76 -10.63 3.87
N LEU A 38 -7.99 -10.15 2.90
CA LEU A 38 -6.90 -9.21 3.10
C LEU A 38 -7.30 -7.93 3.86
N PRO A 39 -8.41 -7.23 3.53
CA PRO A 39 -8.83 -6.06 4.27
C PRO A 39 -9.11 -6.31 5.75
N TYR A 40 -9.66 -7.47 6.10
CA TYR A 40 -9.90 -7.83 7.51
C TYR A 40 -8.60 -8.11 8.25
N PHE A 41 -7.67 -8.81 7.59
CA PHE A 41 -6.34 -9.04 8.13
C PHE A 41 -5.61 -7.71 8.36
N LEU A 42 -5.56 -6.84 7.35
CA LEU A 42 -4.93 -5.53 7.46
C LEU A 42 -5.63 -4.66 8.51
N ALA A 43 -6.96 -4.62 8.57
CA ALA A 43 -7.65 -3.86 9.61
C ALA A 43 -7.22 -4.25 11.03
N ARG A 44 -6.83 -5.51 11.26
CA ARG A 44 -6.32 -5.99 12.56
C ARG A 44 -4.84 -5.71 12.77
N PHE A 45 -4.00 -5.91 11.75
CA PHE A 45 -2.55 -5.72 11.85
C PHE A 45 -2.12 -4.24 11.78
N THR A 46 -2.82 -3.44 10.98
CA THR A 46 -2.54 -2.02 10.75
C THR A 46 -2.66 -1.20 12.03
N VAL A 47 -3.49 -1.59 13.00
CA VAL A 47 -3.58 -0.92 14.31
C VAL A 47 -2.24 -0.97 15.04
N MET A 48 -1.66 -2.16 15.18
CA MET A 48 -0.39 -2.36 15.88
C MET A 48 0.79 -1.68 15.16
N TYR A 49 0.83 -1.78 13.83
CA TYR A 49 1.89 -1.13 13.05
C TYR A 49 1.78 0.40 13.09
N ASN A 50 0.56 0.95 12.98
CA ASN A 50 0.33 2.39 12.98
C ASN A 50 0.76 3.06 14.28
N GLU A 51 0.59 2.41 15.43
CA GLU A 51 1.06 2.96 16.71
C GLU A 51 2.58 3.14 16.72
N GLN A 52 3.32 2.17 16.18
CA GLN A 52 4.78 2.20 16.13
C GLN A 52 5.33 3.26 15.16
N VAL A 53 4.60 3.58 14.09
CA VAL A 53 5.03 4.57 13.08
C VAL A 53 4.29 5.90 13.17
N ALA A 54 3.44 6.09 14.19
CA ALA A 54 2.57 7.27 14.31
C ALA A 54 3.35 8.59 14.34
N SER A 55 4.47 8.63 15.07
CA SER A 55 5.32 9.83 15.14
C SER A 55 5.92 10.21 13.79
N LYS A 56 6.40 9.22 13.03
CA LYS A 56 6.94 9.43 11.68
C LYS A 56 5.86 9.87 10.69
N LYS A 57 4.66 9.28 10.79
CA LYS A 57 3.52 9.71 9.98
C LYS A 57 3.11 11.14 10.31
N GLN A 58 3.08 11.50 11.59
CA GLN A 58 2.80 12.87 12.02
C GLN A 58 3.84 13.84 11.45
N GLU A 59 5.12 13.54 11.56
CA GLU A 59 6.21 14.38 11.02
C GLU A 59 6.12 14.55 9.50
N LEU A 60 5.86 13.46 8.77
CA LEU A 60 5.77 13.50 7.31
C LEU A 60 4.54 14.30 6.84
N LEU A 61 3.42 14.21 7.55
CA LEU A 61 2.10 14.66 7.09
C LEU A 61 1.62 15.95 7.78
N SER A 62 2.31 16.47 8.79
CA SER A 62 1.88 17.66 9.55
C SER A 62 1.80 18.93 8.71
N ASN A 63 2.65 19.06 7.70
CA ASN A 63 2.82 20.29 6.92
C ASN A 63 2.13 20.23 5.55
N LEU A 64 1.24 19.26 5.35
CA LEU A 64 0.54 19.09 4.08
C LEU A 64 -0.25 20.34 3.67
N GLN A 65 -0.75 21.10 4.63
CA GLN A 65 -1.53 22.32 4.38
C GLN A 65 -0.70 23.44 3.71
N GLU A 66 0.63 23.42 3.82
CA GLU A 66 1.52 24.39 3.17
C GLU A 66 1.48 24.29 1.64
N PHE A 67 1.05 23.13 1.11
CA PHE A 67 0.94 22.86 -0.33
C PHE A 67 -0.46 23.14 -0.87
N ALA A 68 -1.38 23.67 -0.06
CA ALA A 68 -2.71 23.99 -0.55
C ALA A 68 -2.62 25.06 -1.65
N GLY A 69 -3.22 24.77 -2.81
CA GLY A 69 -3.30 25.72 -3.90
C GLY A 69 -4.12 26.97 -3.56
N PRO A 70 -4.31 27.89 -4.52
CA PRO A 70 -4.90 29.23 -4.30
C PRO A 70 -6.28 29.24 -3.64
N SER A 71 -7.03 28.14 -3.72
CA SER A 71 -8.33 27.99 -3.07
C SER A 71 -8.26 27.87 -1.53
N GLY A 72 -7.06 27.67 -0.98
CA GLY A 72 -6.83 27.38 0.44
C GLY A 72 -7.26 25.97 0.89
N LYS A 73 -7.94 25.21 0.02
CA LYS A 73 -8.35 23.83 0.29
C LYS A 73 -7.39 22.85 -0.38
N LEU A 74 -6.72 22.05 0.44
CA LEU A 74 -5.81 21.00 -0.02
C LEU A 74 -6.57 19.86 -0.72
N SER A 75 -6.10 19.46 -1.90
CA SER A 75 -6.58 18.33 -2.69
C SER A 75 -5.54 17.23 -2.64
N LEU A 76 -5.85 16.09 -2.01
CA LEU A 76 -4.92 15.02 -1.70
C LEU A 76 -5.33 13.72 -2.39
N LEU A 77 -4.38 13.08 -3.07
CA LEU A 77 -4.53 11.73 -3.59
C LEU A 77 -3.77 10.73 -2.70
N GLU A 78 -4.49 9.77 -2.13
CA GLU A 78 -3.94 8.65 -1.38
C GLU A 78 -3.77 7.44 -2.31
N LEU A 79 -2.52 7.09 -2.63
CA LEU A 79 -2.19 5.87 -3.36
C LEU A 79 -2.17 4.68 -2.41
N GLY A 80 -2.87 3.60 -2.77
CA GLY A 80 -2.99 2.36 -2.00
C GLY A 80 -3.55 2.60 -0.59
N CYS A 81 -4.73 3.19 -0.53
CA CYS A 81 -5.32 3.67 0.72
C CYS A 81 -5.60 2.57 1.76
N GLY A 82 -5.73 1.31 1.34
CA GLY A 82 -6.06 0.20 2.24
C GLY A 82 -7.25 0.52 3.13
N THR A 83 -7.07 0.46 4.46
CA THR A 83 -8.12 0.78 5.44
C THR A 83 -8.15 2.24 5.88
N GLY A 84 -7.47 3.15 5.18
CA GLY A 84 -7.38 4.58 5.51
C GLY A 84 -6.58 4.91 6.78
N PRO A 85 -5.40 4.31 7.02
CA PRO A 85 -4.64 4.50 8.25
C PRO A 85 -4.05 5.91 8.44
N ASN A 86 -3.96 6.68 7.36
CA ASN A 86 -3.30 7.98 7.35
C ASN A 86 -4.26 9.15 7.63
N PHE A 87 -5.57 8.92 7.54
CA PHE A 87 -6.60 9.98 7.57
C PHE A 87 -6.54 10.85 8.83
N LYS A 88 -6.19 10.27 9.98
CA LYS A 88 -6.05 11.02 11.23
C LYS A 88 -4.92 12.06 11.25
N PHE A 89 -3.96 11.94 10.32
CA PHE A 89 -2.82 12.84 10.21
C PHE A 89 -3.03 13.96 9.18
N TYR A 90 -4.12 13.91 8.41
CA TYR A 90 -4.39 14.89 7.37
C TYR A 90 -5.02 16.17 7.94
N PRO A 91 -4.69 17.34 7.36
CA PRO A 91 -5.18 18.61 7.86
C PRO A 91 -6.71 18.72 7.70
N PRO A 92 -7.39 19.43 8.62
CA PRO A 92 -8.82 19.67 8.52
C PRO A 92 -9.22 20.37 7.22
N GLY A 93 -10.34 19.95 6.63
CA GLY A 93 -10.89 20.52 5.39
C GLY A 93 -10.22 20.01 4.11
N CYS A 94 -9.21 19.14 4.22
CA CYS A 94 -8.57 18.50 3.07
C CYS A 94 -9.57 17.62 2.29
N ARG A 95 -9.55 17.75 0.97
CA ARG A 95 -10.32 16.90 0.04
C ARG A 95 -9.47 15.68 -0.31
N VAL A 96 -9.99 14.50 -0.03
CA VAL A 96 -9.24 13.24 -0.15
C VAL A 96 -9.87 12.36 -1.21
N THR A 97 -9.10 12.05 -2.24
CA THR A 97 -9.37 10.99 -3.20
C THR A 97 -8.46 9.81 -2.89
N CYS A 98 -9.01 8.60 -2.92
CA CYS A 98 -8.26 7.37 -2.62
C CYS A 98 -8.26 6.43 -3.82
N ILE A 99 -7.16 5.72 -4.02
CA ILE A 99 -7.07 4.67 -5.04
C ILE A 99 -6.52 3.38 -4.45
N ASP A 100 -7.16 2.25 -4.74
CA ASP A 100 -6.67 0.91 -4.36
C ASP A 100 -7.21 -0.16 -5.33
N PRO A 101 -6.39 -1.14 -5.76
CA PRO A 101 -6.84 -2.18 -6.68
C PRO A 101 -7.86 -3.16 -6.07
N ASN A 102 -8.05 -3.13 -4.76
CA ASN A 102 -8.99 -4.02 -4.07
C ASN A 102 -10.27 -3.28 -3.64
N PRO A 103 -11.41 -3.52 -4.31
CA PRO A 103 -12.67 -2.84 -3.99
C PRO A 103 -13.20 -3.17 -2.58
N ASN A 104 -12.74 -4.26 -1.97
CA ASN A 104 -13.21 -4.69 -0.65
C ASN A 104 -12.76 -3.78 0.51
N PHE A 105 -11.89 -2.81 0.24
CA PHE A 105 -11.49 -1.78 1.20
C PHE A 105 -12.54 -0.69 1.43
N GLU A 106 -13.47 -0.49 0.49
CA GLU A 106 -14.46 0.61 0.54
C GLU A 106 -15.18 0.70 1.89
N LYS A 107 -15.69 -0.42 2.42
CA LYS A 107 -16.37 -0.45 3.72
C LYS A 107 -15.47 -0.03 4.90
N PHE A 108 -14.16 -0.29 4.82
CA PHE A 108 -13.20 0.11 5.85
C PHE A 108 -12.87 1.60 5.72
N LEU A 109 -12.78 2.11 4.49
CA LEU A 109 -12.61 3.54 4.23
C LEU A 109 -13.80 4.32 4.75
N ILE A 110 -15.04 3.90 4.46
CA ILE A 110 -16.26 4.53 4.98
C ILE A 110 -16.22 4.63 6.51
N LYS A 111 -15.81 3.54 7.18
CA LYS A 111 -15.64 3.55 8.64
C LYS A 111 -14.57 4.54 9.08
N SER A 112 -13.40 4.53 8.46
CA SER A 112 -12.29 5.44 8.78
C SER A 112 -12.69 6.91 8.56
N ILE A 113 -13.42 7.23 7.49
CA ILE A 113 -13.93 8.57 7.21
C ILE A 113 -14.93 9.01 8.29
N ALA A 114 -15.81 8.12 8.74
CA ALA A 114 -16.76 8.42 9.82
C ALA A 114 -16.08 8.77 11.15
N GLU A 115 -14.88 8.21 11.39
CA GLU A 115 -14.00 8.51 12.53
C GLU A 115 -13.15 9.77 12.31
N ASN A 116 -12.94 10.20 11.06
CA ASN A 116 -12.10 11.33 10.65
C ASN A 116 -12.92 12.42 9.95
N ARG A 117 -13.94 12.94 10.65
CA ARG A 117 -14.93 13.90 10.11
C ARG A 117 -14.35 15.27 9.74
N HIS A 118 -13.09 15.54 10.09
CA HIS A 118 -12.39 16.74 9.65
C HIS A 118 -12.02 16.70 8.17
N LEU A 119 -12.10 15.54 7.50
CA LEU A 119 -11.80 15.38 6.08
C LEU A 119 -13.04 15.49 5.20
N GLN A 120 -12.83 15.90 3.95
CA GLN A 120 -13.81 15.86 2.89
C GLN A 120 -13.46 14.70 1.95
N PHE A 121 -14.12 13.56 2.11
CA PHE A 121 -13.89 12.42 1.21
C PHE A 121 -14.61 12.63 -0.12
N GLU A 122 -13.88 12.58 -1.23
CA GLU A 122 -14.45 12.78 -2.57
C GLU A 122 -14.74 11.46 -3.26
N HIS A 123 -13.71 10.64 -3.50
CA HIS A 123 -13.81 9.44 -4.33
C HIS A 123 -12.97 8.27 -3.81
N PHE A 124 -13.49 7.05 -4.00
CA PHE A 124 -12.71 5.82 -3.97
C PHE A 124 -12.61 5.25 -5.38
N LEU A 125 -11.41 5.22 -5.93
CA LEU A 125 -11.12 4.71 -7.27
C LEU A 125 -10.54 3.30 -7.16
N VAL A 126 -11.15 2.36 -7.89
CA VAL A 126 -10.67 0.97 -7.91
C VAL A 126 -9.76 0.79 -9.12
N ALA A 127 -8.46 1.01 -8.91
CA ALA A 127 -7.43 0.87 -9.94
C ALA A 127 -6.06 0.56 -9.32
N ALA A 128 -5.12 0.11 -10.15
CA ALA A 128 -3.74 -0.07 -9.72
C ALA A 128 -3.07 1.30 -9.47
N GLY A 129 -2.07 1.35 -8.60
CA GLY A 129 -1.34 2.61 -8.32
C GLY A 129 -0.61 3.14 -9.55
N GLU A 130 -0.14 2.25 -10.43
CA GLU A 130 0.44 2.57 -11.74
C GLU A 130 -0.59 2.92 -12.84
N ASP A 131 -1.86 3.08 -12.49
CA ASP A 131 -2.92 3.43 -13.43
C ASP A 131 -3.81 4.55 -12.88
N LEU A 132 -3.41 5.80 -13.11
CA LEU A 132 -4.13 6.99 -12.65
C LEU A 132 -5.02 7.64 -13.73
N HIS A 133 -5.47 6.91 -14.75
CA HIS A 133 -6.27 7.49 -15.85
C HIS A 133 -7.60 8.13 -15.40
N GLN A 134 -8.13 7.70 -14.26
CA GLN A 134 -9.36 8.25 -13.65
C GLN A 134 -9.11 9.54 -12.86
N VAL A 135 -7.84 9.95 -12.71
CA VAL A 135 -7.44 11.18 -12.04
C VAL A 135 -6.95 12.17 -13.10
N ALA A 136 -7.55 13.36 -13.10
CA ALA A 136 -7.23 14.42 -14.04
C ALA A 136 -5.80 14.95 -13.83
N ASP A 137 -5.19 15.42 -14.92
CA ASP A 137 -3.90 16.11 -14.91
C ASP A 137 -4.00 17.39 -14.06
N ASP A 138 -2.91 17.77 -13.38
CA ASP A 138 -2.82 19.00 -12.58
C ASP A 138 -3.98 19.22 -11.59
N SER A 139 -4.53 18.13 -11.04
CA SER A 139 -5.73 18.17 -10.19
C SER A 139 -5.43 18.06 -8.70
N MET A 140 -4.27 17.50 -8.35
CA MET A 140 -3.88 17.20 -6.96
C MET A 140 -2.82 18.17 -6.47
N ASP A 141 -2.98 18.66 -5.24
CA ASP A 141 -1.97 19.48 -4.55
C ASP A 141 -0.91 18.59 -3.89
N VAL A 142 -1.31 17.42 -3.37
CA VAL A 142 -0.37 16.46 -2.80
C VAL A 142 -0.77 15.04 -3.19
N VAL A 143 0.23 14.22 -3.48
CA VAL A 143 0.07 12.77 -3.51
C VAL A 143 0.77 12.16 -2.30
N VAL A 144 0.07 11.30 -1.58
CA VAL A 144 0.59 10.51 -0.47
C VAL A 144 0.67 9.05 -0.88
N CYS A 145 1.83 8.43 -0.64
CA CYS A 145 2.09 7.04 -0.97
C CYS A 145 2.79 6.35 0.21
N THR A 146 2.07 5.51 0.96
CA THR A 146 2.66 4.80 2.11
C THR A 146 2.57 3.29 1.97
N LEU A 147 3.72 2.61 1.90
CA LEU A 147 3.86 1.16 1.79
C LEU A 147 3.31 0.56 0.48
N VAL A 148 3.31 1.33 -0.60
CA VAL A 148 2.69 0.98 -1.89
C VAL A 148 3.74 0.80 -2.98
N LEU A 149 4.81 1.59 -3.02
CA LEU A 149 5.86 1.48 -4.05
C LEU A 149 6.58 0.12 -4.03
N CYS A 150 6.64 -0.53 -2.87
CA CYS A 150 7.16 -1.89 -2.75
C CYS A 150 6.22 -2.99 -3.31
N SER A 151 4.99 -2.62 -3.72
CA SER A 151 3.94 -3.54 -4.16
C SER A 151 3.44 -3.27 -5.58
N VAL A 152 4.01 -2.30 -6.29
CA VAL A 152 3.67 -1.97 -7.69
C VAL A 152 4.62 -2.67 -8.67
N LYS A 153 4.13 -2.95 -9.90
CA LYS A 153 4.92 -3.63 -10.94
C LYS A 153 5.93 -2.72 -11.60
N ASN A 154 5.57 -1.46 -11.83
CA ASN A 154 6.37 -0.49 -12.57
C ASN A 154 6.45 0.81 -11.75
N GLN A 155 7.60 1.02 -11.11
CA GLN A 155 7.85 2.20 -10.29
C GLN A 155 8.05 3.46 -11.14
N GLU A 156 8.60 3.34 -12.35
CA GLU A 156 8.71 4.50 -13.25
C GLU A 156 7.32 4.99 -13.68
N GLN A 157 6.40 4.09 -14.01
CA GLN A 157 5.04 4.44 -14.45
C GLN A 157 4.27 5.19 -13.37
N ILE A 158 4.28 4.70 -12.13
CA ILE A 158 3.58 5.39 -11.03
C ILE A 158 4.17 6.78 -10.77
N LEU A 159 5.50 6.95 -10.87
CA LEU A 159 6.12 8.26 -10.71
C LEU A 159 5.75 9.22 -11.85
N GLN A 160 5.67 8.74 -13.10
CA GLN A 160 5.20 9.54 -14.23
C GLN A 160 3.75 9.98 -14.05
N ASP A 161 2.88 9.06 -13.64
CA ASP A 161 1.48 9.36 -13.38
C ASP A 161 1.32 10.32 -12.19
N VAL A 162 2.14 10.17 -11.14
CA VAL A 162 2.20 11.12 -10.03
C VAL A 162 2.60 12.51 -10.50
N CYS A 163 3.62 12.63 -11.36
CA CYS A 163 4.02 13.90 -11.95
C CYS A 163 2.90 14.51 -12.81
N ARG A 164 2.11 13.69 -13.51
CA ARG A 164 1.00 14.15 -14.36
C ARG A 164 -0.18 14.69 -13.55
N VAL A 165 -0.56 14.01 -12.48
CA VAL A 165 -1.75 14.39 -11.68
C VAL A 165 -1.47 15.51 -10.67
N GLN A 166 -0.21 15.71 -10.28
CA GLN A 166 0.18 16.80 -9.40
C GLN A 166 0.23 18.13 -10.15
N ARG A 167 -0.33 19.17 -9.54
CA ARG A 167 -0.15 20.55 -9.98
C ARG A 167 1.35 20.94 -9.95
N PRO A 168 1.79 21.90 -10.77
CA PRO A 168 3.16 22.40 -10.74
C PRO A 168 3.57 22.93 -9.35
N VAL A 169 4.82 22.69 -8.93
CA VAL A 169 5.41 23.17 -7.65
C VAL A 169 4.71 22.59 -6.41
N ASN A 170 4.55 21.26 -6.38
CA ASN A 170 3.89 20.56 -5.28
C ASN A 170 4.73 19.38 -4.74
N ALA A 171 4.24 18.78 -3.66
CA ALA A 171 4.96 17.77 -2.91
C ALA A 171 4.40 16.35 -3.13
N LEU A 172 5.31 15.41 -3.40
CA LEU A 172 5.09 13.98 -3.17
C LEU A 172 5.59 13.62 -1.76
N ASN A 173 4.71 13.06 -0.94
CA ASN A 173 5.06 12.56 0.40
C ASN A 173 4.98 11.04 0.39
N PHE A 174 6.07 10.35 0.72
CA PHE A 174 6.08 8.89 0.71
C PHE A 174 6.77 8.28 1.94
N MET A 175 6.28 7.10 2.31
CA MET A 175 6.84 6.30 3.40
C MET A 175 6.81 4.83 3.04
N GLU A 176 7.97 4.23 2.78
CA GLU A 176 8.06 2.86 2.27
C GLU A 176 8.80 1.89 3.20
N HIS A 177 8.50 0.59 3.04
CA HIS A 177 9.29 -0.48 3.62
C HIS A 177 10.57 -0.68 2.84
N THR A 178 11.63 -1.00 3.56
CA THR A 178 12.96 -1.10 2.98
C THR A 178 13.69 -2.28 3.54
N ALA A 179 14.67 -2.76 2.78
CA ALA A 179 15.37 -3.97 3.12
C ALA A 179 16.01 -3.79 4.51
N ALA A 180 15.53 -4.55 5.48
CA ALA A 180 16.13 -4.58 6.79
C ALA A 180 17.54 -5.16 6.66
N LYS A 181 18.47 -4.72 7.52
CA LYS A 181 19.84 -5.21 7.52
C LYS A 181 19.82 -6.74 7.58
N HIS A 182 20.56 -7.40 6.68
CA HIS A 182 20.73 -8.86 6.70
C HIS A 182 21.11 -9.28 8.12
N SER A 183 20.40 -10.26 8.69
CA SER A 183 20.47 -10.77 10.08
C SER A 183 19.60 -10.10 11.16
N SER A 184 18.77 -9.11 10.84
CA SER A 184 17.80 -8.56 11.81
C SER A 184 16.49 -9.37 11.85
N TRP A 185 15.81 -9.39 13.00
CA TRP A 185 14.47 -9.99 13.13
C TRP A 185 13.46 -9.39 12.13
N ASN A 186 13.66 -8.12 11.78
CA ASN A 186 12.91 -7.40 10.75
C ASN A 186 13.16 -7.95 9.34
N PHE A 187 14.37 -8.46 9.03
CA PHE A 187 14.67 -9.10 7.75
C PHE A 187 13.93 -10.45 7.61
N SER A 188 13.90 -11.25 8.68
CA SER A 188 13.15 -12.51 8.69
C SER A 188 11.63 -12.28 8.57
N SER A 189 11.09 -11.29 9.29
CA SER A 189 9.69 -10.89 9.17
C SER A 189 9.35 -10.34 7.78
N GLN A 190 10.27 -9.61 7.16
CA GLN A 190 10.12 -9.15 5.77
C GLN A 190 10.12 -10.31 4.77
N GLN A 191 11.00 -11.31 4.92
CA GLN A 191 10.98 -12.51 4.09
C GLN A 191 9.68 -13.30 4.27
N PHE A 192 9.21 -13.45 5.51
CA PHE A 192 7.93 -14.12 5.77
C PHE A 192 6.75 -13.37 5.16
N LEU A 193 6.72 -12.04 5.30
CA LEU A 193 5.70 -11.19 4.67
C LEU A 193 5.84 -11.13 3.15
N SER A 194 7.04 -11.32 2.59
CA SER A 194 7.29 -11.46 1.15
C SER A 194 6.71 -12.76 0.62
N LEU A 195 6.93 -13.85 1.36
CA LEU A 195 6.37 -15.16 1.06
C LEU A 195 4.83 -15.15 1.19
N ALA A 196 4.30 -14.56 2.26
CA ALA A 196 2.87 -14.34 2.41
C ALA A 196 2.30 -13.43 1.30
N ARG A 197 3.09 -12.46 0.81
CA ARG A 197 2.74 -11.63 -0.35
C ARG A 197 2.57 -12.47 -1.61
N HIS A 198 3.50 -13.38 -1.86
CA HIS A 198 3.46 -14.30 -3.00
C HIS A 198 2.19 -15.17 -3.00
N PHE A 199 1.72 -15.58 -1.82
CA PHE A 199 0.50 -16.37 -1.67
C PHE A 199 -0.81 -15.56 -1.59
N LEU A 200 -0.76 -14.29 -1.18
CA LEU A 200 -1.94 -13.43 -1.00
C LEU A 200 -2.19 -12.44 -2.15
N PHE A 201 -1.15 -12.10 -2.91
CA PHE A 201 -1.16 -11.10 -3.97
C PHE A 201 -0.48 -11.66 -5.22
N GLU A 202 -1.25 -12.30 -6.09
CA GLU A 202 -0.76 -12.86 -7.37
C GLU A 202 -0.12 -11.84 -8.33
N THR A 203 -0.18 -10.54 -8.05
CA THR A 203 0.27 -9.51 -8.99
C THR A 203 1.72 -9.07 -8.84
N CYS A 204 2.52 -9.61 -7.92
CA CYS A 204 3.88 -9.13 -7.70
C CYS A 204 4.95 -10.17 -8.05
N GLN A 205 5.49 -10.07 -9.27
CA GLN A 205 6.80 -10.62 -9.57
C GLN A 205 7.87 -9.68 -9.01
N GLU A 206 8.81 -10.27 -8.26
CA GLU A 206 9.83 -9.58 -7.47
C GLU A 206 10.85 -8.82 -8.32
N ARG A 207 11.02 -7.52 -8.05
CA ARG A 207 12.34 -6.86 -8.13
C ARG A 207 12.40 -5.58 -7.29
N ALA A 208 12.41 -5.73 -5.96
CA ALA A 208 12.92 -4.70 -5.06
C ALA A 208 14.22 -5.20 -4.42
N ARG A 209 15.34 -5.10 -5.15
CA ARG A 209 16.67 -5.19 -4.54
C ARG A 209 17.22 -3.77 -4.39
N GLY A 210 17.42 -3.33 -3.15
CA GLY A 210 18.39 -2.27 -2.85
C GLY A 210 17.88 -0.87 -2.49
N VAL A 211 16.66 -0.68 -1.96
CA VAL A 211 16.21 0.65 -1.49
C VAL A 211 16.15 0.70 0.05
N PRO A 212 16.88 1.61 0.73
CA PRO A 212 16.87 1.82 2.18
C PRO A 212 15.67 2.66 2.64
N ALA A 213 15.29 2.58 3.93
CA ALA A 213 14.09 3.20 4.56
C ALA A 213 13.94 4.66 4.20
N ALA A 214 13.24 4.95 3.11
CA ALA A 214 13.06 6.31 2.63
C ALA A 214 11.70 6.79 3.16
N VAL A 215 11.76 7.48 4.29
CA VAL A 215 10.78 8.52 4.61
C VAL A 215 11.29 9.74 3.88
N GLY A 216 10.52 10.24 2.92
CA GLY A 216 10.96 11.30 2.05
C GLY A 216 9.83 12.22 1.66
N ARG A 217 10.15 13.50 1.57
CA ARG A 217 9.33 14.50 0.90
C ARG A 217 10.12 14.95 -0.32
N THR A 218 9.56 14.78 -1.50
CA THR A 218 10.16 15.25 -2.75
C THR A 218 9.28 16.35 -3.31
N LEU A 219 9.84 17.55 -3.43
CA LEU A 219 9.23 18.63 -4.20
C LEU A 219 9.51 18.37 -5.67
N LEU A 220 8.45 18.14 -6.44
CA LEU A 220 8.56 18.01 -7.89
C LEU A 220 8.49 19.41 -8.49
N VAL A 221 9.66 20.02 -8.68
CA VAL A 221 9.81 21.27 -9.43
C VAL A 221 10.14 20.86 -10.86
N GLN A 222 9.22 21.13 -11.79
CA GLN A 222 9.48 20.99 -13.24
C GLN A 222 10.31 22.18 -13.74
#